data_AF-A0A2N0WU41-F1
#
_entry.id   AF-A0A2N0WU41-F1
#
_cell.length_a   1.000
_cell.length_b   1.000
_cell.length_c   1.000
_cell.angle_alpha   90.00
_cell.angle_beta   90.00
_cell.angle_gamma   90.00
#
_symmetry.space_group_name_H-M   'P 1'
#
loop_
_entity.id
_entity.type
_entity.pdbx_description
1 polymer ?
#
loop_
_entity_poly.entity_id
_entity_poly.type
_entity_poly.pdbx_seq_one_letter_code
_entity_poly.pdbx_strand_id
1 'polypeptide(L)'
;MIQRSLDVIIELSQQLLAVIETVASNEATNDTLEQLTILSNARDKAIKTLFNEYSHEELAPNQERLQKIADIDQQLQQTSQSTKAQMAQQVIKQKKNTKAASAYLK
;
A
#
# COMPACT_ATOMS: atom_id res chain seq x y z
N MET A 1 -24.66 0.89 9.36
CA MET A 1 -23.38 0.29 9.81
C MET A 1 -22.45 -0.01 8.64
N ILE A 2 -22.95 -0.65 7.58
CA ILE A 2 -22.21 -0.92 6.32
C ILE A 2 -21.41 0.28 5.79
N GLN A 3 -22.05 1.46 5.65
CA GLN A 3 -21.37 2.66 5.15
C GLN A 3 -20.13 3.01 5.96
N ARG A 4 -20.21 2.93 7.29
CA ARG A 4 -19.07 3.17 8.18
C ARG A 4 -17.96 2.14 7.94
N SER A 5 -18.30 0.87 7.78
CA SER A 5 -17.30 -0.17 7.49
C SER A 5 -16.60 0.06 6.15
N LEU A 6 -17.34 0.48 5.12
CA LEU A 6 -16.78 0.85 3.82
C LEU A 6 -15.88 2.08 3.90
N ASP A 7 -16.32 3.12 4.63
CA ASP A 7 -15.55 4.36 4.80
C ASP A 7 -14.23 4.09 5.56
N VAL A 8 -14.23 3.19 6.56
CA VAL A 8 -13.00 2.73 7.25
C VAL A 8 -12.05 2.03 6.28
N ILE A 9 -12.55 1.16 5.41
CA ILE A 9 -11.69 0.48 4.42
C ILE A 9 -11.09 1.51 3.46
N ILE A 10 -11.88 2.49 3.00
CA ILE A 10 -11.40 3.56 2.12
C ILE A 10 -10.30 4.37 2.81
N GLU A 11 -10.52 4.78 4.06
CA GLU A 11 -9.54 5.55 4.84
C GLU A 11 -8.23 4.77 5.02
N LEU A 12 -8.29 3.51 5.44
CA LEU A 12 -7.11 2.64 5.57
C LEU A 12 -6.39 2.46 4.23
N SER A 13 -7.13 2.37 3.12
CA SER A 13 -6.56 2.24 1.78
C SER A 13 -5.82 3.51 1.36
N GLN A 14 -6.38 4.69 1.66
CA GLN A 14 -5.76 5.99 1.36
C GLN A 14 -4.51 6.22 2.23
N GLN A 15 -4.56 5.89 3.52
CA GLN A 15 -3.40 5.96 4.40
C GLN A 15 -2.28 5.02 3.91
N LEU A 16 -2.63 3.80 3.49
CA LEU A 16 -1.67 2.85 2.94
C LEU A 16 -1.01 3.39 1.67
N LEU A 17 -1.78 4.03 0.78
CA LEU A 17 -1.26 4.64 -0.44
C LEU A 17 -0.24 5.75 -0.11
N ALA A 18 -0.57 6.64 0.83
CA ALA A 18 0.31 7.71 1.27
C ALA A 18 1.65 7.17 1.84
N VAL A 19 1.60 6.10 2.64
CA VAL A 19 2.83 5.47 3.18
C VAL A 19 3.69 4.88 2.05
N ILE A 20 3.07 4.25 1.04
CA ILE A 20 3.80 3.70 -0.12
C ILE A 20 4.49 4.81 -0.92
N GLU A 21 3.84 5.97 -1.06
CA GLU A 21 4.41 7.15 -1.73
C GLU A 21 5.60 7.74 -0.96
N THR A 22 5.54 7.78 0.37
CA THR A 22 6.68 8.16 1.22
C THR A 22 7.86 7.21 1.03
N VAL A 23 7.59 5.90 0.97
CA VAL A 23 8.63 4.88 0.69
C VAL A 23 9.26 5.10 -0.69
N ALA A 24 8.45 5.43 -1.71
CA ALA A 24 8.94 5.73 -3.06
C ALA A 24 9.86 6.96 -3.11
N SER A 25 9.65 7.92 -2.22
CA SER A 25 10.42 9.17 -2.13
C SER A 25 11.77 9.01 -1.41
N ASN A 26 12.20 7.77 -1.11
CA ASN A 26 13.41 7.44 -0.36
C ASN A 26 13.43 7.92 1.10
N GLU A 27 12.27 8.26 1.65
CA GLU A 27 12.10 8.60 3.06
C GLU A 27 11.71 7.37 3.89
N ALA A 28 11.94 6.17 3.35
CA ALA A 28 11.63 4.91 4.01
C ALA A 28 12.48 4.74 5.29
N THR A 29 11.81 4.78 6.43
CA THR A 29 12.37 4.40 7.74
C THR A 29 11.79 3.06 8.20
N ASN A 30 12.37 2.46 9.25
CA ASN A 30 11.77 1.26 9.86
C ASN A 30 10.33 1.51 10.31
N ASP A 31 10.05 2.71 10.83
CA ASP A 31 8.71 3.10 11.28
C ASP A 31 7.71 3.13 10.10
N THR A 32 8.12 3.60 8.92
CA THR A 32 7.26 3.58 7.72
C THR A 32 6.94 2.16 7.26
N LEU A 33 7.89 1.23 7.36
CA LEU A 33 7.68 -0.18 6.99
C LEU A 33 6.78 -0.91 7.99
N GLU A 34 6.93 -0.60 9.28
CA GLU A 34 6.05 -1.10 10.32
C GLU A 34 4.62 -0.59 10.12
N GLN A 35 4.45 0.72 9.88
CA GLN A 35 3.14 1.31 9.58
C GLN A 35 2.49 0.68 8.35
N LEU A 36 3.25 0.41 7.28
CA LEU A 36 2.74 -0.27 6.09
C LEU A 36 2.20 -1.67 6.42
N THR A 37 2.89 -2.40 7.28
CA THR A 37 2.46 -3.72 7.76
C THR A 37 1.19 -3.63 8.61
N ILE A 38 1.14 -2.68 9.55
CA ILE A 38 -0.01 -2.44 10.43
C ILE A 38 -1.26 -2.09 9.60
N LEU A 39 -1.14 -1.12 8.70
CA LEU A 39 -2.25 -0.65 7.85
C LEU A 39 -2.73 -1.74 6.90
N SER A 40 -1.81 -2.49 6.29
CA SER A 40 -2.17 -3.62 5.43
C SER A 40 -2.99 -4.68 6.18
N ASN A 41 -2.55 -5.05 7.39
CA ASN A 41 -3.27 -6.02 8.21
C ASN A 41 -4.62 -5.49 8.70
N ALA A 42 -4.69 -4.23 9.10
CA ALA A 42 -5.94 -3.59 9.52
C ALA A 42 -6.96 -3.56 8.38
N ARG A 43 -6.51 -3.22 7.16
CA ARG A 43 -7.34 -3.20 5.96
C ARG A 43 -7.86 -4.59 5.59
N ASP A 44 -6.97 -5.58 5.53
CA ASP A 44 -7.34 -6.97 5.23
C ASP A 44 -8.39 -7.50 6.22
N LYS A 45 -8.19 -7.24 7.51
CA LYS A 45 -9.16 -7.58 8.55
C LYS A 45 -10.50 -6.88 8.32
N ALA A 46 -10.51 -5.58 8.05
CA ALA A 46 -11.73 -4.82 7.84
C ALA A 46 -12.53 -5.33 6.62
N ILE A 47 -11.85 -5.67 5.52
CA ILE A 47 -12.47 -6.25 4.32
C ILE A 47 -13.08 -7.63 4.64
N LYS A 48 -12.33 -8.50 5.30
CA LYS A 48 -12.84 -9.83 5.71
C LYS A 48 -14.05 -9.70 6.61
N THR A 49 -14.00 -8.81 7.59
CA THR A 49 -15.13 -8.54 8.48
C THR A 49 -16.35 -8.05 7.69
N LEU A 50 -16.19 -7.11 6.76
CA LEU A 50 -17.29 -6.61 5.92
C LEU A 50 -18.02 -7.74 5.20
N PHE A 51 -17.30 -8.63 4.53
CA PHE A 51 -17.90 -9.73 3.76
C PHE A 51 -18.39 -10.90 4.62
N ASN A 52 -17.95 -11.01 5.87
CA ASN A 52 -18.48 -11.98 6.83
C ASN A 52 -19.75 -11.46 7.53
N GLU A 53 -19.88 -10.15 7.73
CA GLU A 53 -21.00 -9.54 8.45
C GLU A 53 -22.20 -9.23 7.55
N TYR A 54 -21.96 -8.91 6.27
CA TYR A 54 -23.01 -8.46 5.36
C TYR A 54 -23.08 -9.33 4.12
N SER A 55 -24.30 -9.70 3.75
CA SER A 55 -24.59 -10.43 2.52
C SER A 55 -24.40 -9.56 1.27
N HIS A 56 -24.37 -10.22 0.11
CA HIS A 56 -24.30 -9.52 -1.18
C HIS A 56 -25.47 -8.54 -1.38
N GLU A 57 -26.68 -8.93 -0.98
CA GLU A 57 -27.90 -8.13 -1.13
C GLU A 57 -27.84 -6.85 -0.28
N GLU A 58 -27.22 -6.92 0.90
CA GLU A 58 -27.01 -5.77 1.78
C GLU A 58 -25.90 -4.82 1.29
N LEU A 59 -24.91 -5.38 0.59
CA LEU A 59 -23.79 -4.61 0.03
C LEU A 59 -24.15 -3.95 -1.31
N ALA A 60 -25.02 -4.55 -2.11
CA ALA A 60 -25.39 -4.09 -3.45
C ALA A 60 -25.81 -2.61 -3.53
N PRO A 61 -26.60 -2.05 -2.58
CA PRO A 61 -26.95 -0.63 -2.60
C PRO A 61 -25.76 0.34 -2.43
N ASN A 62 -24.59 -0.15 -2.00
CA ASN A 62 -23.40 0.66 -1.73
C ASN A 62 -22.35 0.55 -2.87
N GLN A 63 -22.81 0.26 -4.09
CA GLN A 63 -21.95 0.02 -5.25
C GLN A 63 -20.91 1.12 -5.49
N GLU A 64 -21.26 2.40 -5.34
CA GLU A 64 -20.33 3.52 -5.55
C GLU A 64 -19.10 3.44 -4.62
N ARG A 65 -19.32 3.10 -3.34
CA ARG A 65 -18.22 2.96 -2.37
C ARG A 65 -17.39 1.70 -2.64
N LEU A 66 -18.05 0.60 -3.01
CA LEU A 66 -17.36 -0.63 -3.41
C LEU A 66 -16.48 -0.39 -4.65
N GLN A 67 -16.98 0.36 -5.62
CA GLN A 67 -16.20 0.77 -6.79
C GLN A 67 -15.01 1.64 -6.39
N LYS A 68 -15.21 2.61 -5.50
CA LYS A 68 -14.11 3.43 -4.98
C LYS A 68 -13.03 2.60 -4.29
N ILE A 69 -13.40 1.56 -3.55
CA ILE A 69 -12.42 0.62 -2.95
C ILE A 69 -11.63 -0.09 -4.05
N ALA A 70 -12.30 -0.59 -5.09
CA ALA A 70 -11.66 -1.27 -6.22
C ALA A 70 -10.71 -0.33 -7.01
N ASP A 71 -11.10 0.92 -7.21
CA ASP A 71 -10.27 1.92 -7.89
C ASP A 71 -9.00 2.20 -7.06
N ILE A 72 -9.12 2.32 -5.74
CA ILE A 72 -7.97 2.49 -4.85
C ILE A 72 -7.09 1.23 -4.84
N ASP A 73 -7.68 0.03 -4.88
CA ASP A 73 -6.92 -1.23 -5.00
C ASP A 73 -6.06 -1.27 -6.26
N GLN A 74 -6.61 -0.81 -7.39
CA GLN A 74 -5.85 -0.71 -8.63
C GLN A 74 -4.69 0.28 -8.50
N GLN A 75 -4.92 1.44 -7.87
CA GLN A 75 -3.86 2.42 -7.60
C GLN A 75 -2.78 1.85 -6.68
N LEU A 76 -3.16 1.20 -5.57
CA LEU A 76 -2.24 0.55 -4.64
C LEU A 76 -1.36 -0.48 -5.37
N GLN A 77 -1.94 -1.29 -6.25
CA GLN A 77 -1.20 -2.27 -7.03
C GLN A 77 -0.18 -1.60 -7.96
N GLN A 78 -0.60 -0.58 -8.70
CA GLN A 78 0.26 0.16 -9.63
C GLN A 78 1.41 0.86 -8.90
N THR A 79 1.10 1.61 -7.85
CA THR A 79 2.09 2.34 -7.05
C THR A 79 3.07 1.38 -6.40
N SER A 80 2.59 0.29 -5.78
CA SER A 80 3.47 -0.72 -5.16
C SER A 80 4.44 -1.35 -6.15
N GLN A 81 3.97 -1.67 -7.36
CA GLN A 81 4.82 -2.23 -8.42
C GLN A 81 5.88 -1.22 -8.89
N SER A 82 5.48 0.04 -9.08
CA SER A 82 6.38 1.13 -9.46
C SER A 82 7.45 1.35 -8.39
N THR A 83 7.05 1.48 -7.12
CA THR A 83 7.95 1.66 -5.98
C THR A 83 8.94 0.50 -5.87
N LYS A 84 8.47 -0.75 -6.01
CA LYS A 84 9.36 -1.93 -6.02
C LYS A 84 10.40 -1.87 -7.14
N ALA A 85 9.99 -1.47 -8.34
CA ALA A 85 10.91 -1.34 -9.47
C ALA A 85 11.95 -0.23 -9.23
N GLN A 86 11.55 0.92 -8.69
CA GLN A 86 12.44 2.02 -8.33
C GLN A 86 13.46 1.59 -7.27
N MET A 87 13.02 0.95 -6.19
CA MET A 87 13.90 0.43 -5.14
C MET A 87 14.91 -0.59 -5.69
N ALA A 88 14.47 -1.51 -6.55
CA ALA A 88 15.37 -2.47 -7.20
C ALA A 88 16.46 -1.78 -8.02
N GLN A 89 16.11 -0.73 -8.77
CA GLN A 89 17.09 0.07 -9.53
C GLN A 89 18.07 0.78 -8.60
N GLN A 90 17.62 1.32 -7.46
CA GLN A 90 18.48 1.98 -6.49
C GLN A 90 19.48 1.00 -5.85
N VAL A 91 19.04 -0.21 -5.49
CA VAL A 91 19.94 -1.26 -4.98
C VAL A 91 21.01 -1.60 -6.02
N ILE A 92 20.65 -1.70 -7.30
CA ILE A 92 21.62 -1.93 -8.38
C ILE A 92 22.62 -0.76 -8.48
N LYS A 93 22.14 0.48 -8.44
CA LYS A 93 23.00 1.68 -8.48
C LYS A 93 23.96 1.73 -7.28
N GLN A 94 23.46 1.48 -6.06
CA GLN A 94 24.29 1.42 -4.86
C GLN A 94 25.36 0.34 -4.99
N LYS A 95 25.01 -0.88 -5.40
CA LYS A 95 25.99 -1.96 -5.63
C LYS A 95 27.08 -1.59 -6.64
N LYS A 96 26.73 -0.87 -7.72
CA LYS A 96 27.71 -0.36 -8.71
C LYS A 96 28.62 0.70 -8.09
N ASN A 97 28.07 1.63 -7.33
CA ASN A 97 28.83 2.69 -6.67
C ASN A 97 29.79 2.12 -5.61
N THR A 98 29.37 1.14 -4.81
CA THR A 98 30.25 0.47 -3.83
C THR A 98 31.42 -0.23 -4.53
N LYS A 99 31.15 -0.91 -5.66
CA LYS A 99 32.22 -1.53 -6.48
C LYS A 99 33.21 -0.50 -7.01
N ALA A 100 32.72 0.60 -7.57
CA ALA A 100 33.57 1.70 -8.05
C ALA A 100 34.41 2.29 -6.91
N ALA A 101 33.80 2.63 -5.77
CA ALA A 101 34.51 3.16 -4.60
C ALA A 101 35.60 2.21 -4.09
N SER A 102 35.33 0.90 -4.06
CA SER A 102 36.34 -0.10 -3.66
C SER A 102 37.50 -0.25 -4.65
N ALA A 103 37.30 0.12 -5.93
CA ALA A 103 38.37 0.10 -6.93
C ALA A 103 39.29 1.33 -6.83
N TYR A 104 38.81 2.48 -6.36
CA TYR A 104 39.62 3.69 -6.14
C TYR A 104 40.40 3.68 -4.81
N LEU A 105 40.07 2.76 -3.89
CA LEU A 105 40.77 2.56 -2.61
C LEU A 105 41.91 1.51 -2.70
N LYS A 106 42.22 1.02 -3.91
CA LYS A 106 43.39 0.17 -4.22
C LYS A 106 44.42 0.96 -4.99
#